data_AF-A0A846T284-F1
#
_entry.id   AF-A0A846T284-F1
#
_cell.length_a   1.000
_cell.length_b   1.000
_cell.length_c   1.000
_cell.angle_alpha   90.00
_cell.angle_beta   90.00
_cell.angle_gamma   90.00
#
_symmetry.space_group_name_H-M   'P 1'
#
loop_
_entity.id
_entity.type
_entity.pdbx_description
1 polymer ?
#
loop_
_entity_poly.entity_id
_entity_poly.type
_entity_poly.pdbx_seq_one_letter_code
_entity_poly.pdbx_strand_id
1 'polypeptide(L)' 'MDRITAPALLINGADGYLVKRAYMQERYARIANLSVQILPGGHHPHLEDPEPCARLLAPFFAAEAR' A
#
# COMPACT_ATOMS: atom_id res chain seq x y z
N MET A 1 -15.37 -13.50 10.45
CA MET A 1 -14.32 -12.53 10.82
C MET A 1 -14.60 -11.26 10.06
N ASP A 2 -14.79 -10.17 10.78
CA ASP A 2 -15.10 -8.88 10.15
C ASP A 2 -13.88 -8.35 9.38
N ARG A 3 -14.14 -7.76 8.21
CA ARG A 3 -13.10 -7.16 7.37
C ARG A 3 -13.05 -5.66 7.61
N ILE A 4 -11.87 -5.07 7.49
CA ILE A 4 -11.72 -3.60 7.43
C ILE A 4 -12.34 -3.13 6.11
N THR A 5 -13.31 -2.22 6.19
CA THR A 5 -14.06 -1.71 5.03
C THR A 5 -13.70 -0.29 4.62
N ALA A 6 -12.94 0.45 5.43
CA ALA A 6 -12.40 1.74 5.02
C ALA A 6 -11.52 1.57 3.77
N PRO A 7 -11.53 2.53 2.82
CA PRO A 7 -10.57 2.54 1.72
C PRO A 7 -9.14 2.50 2.27
N ALA A 8 -8.28 1.70 1.65
CA ALA A 8 -6.90 1.56 2.10
C ALA A 8 -5.95 1.49 0.91
N LEU A 9 -4.83 2.21 1.02
CA LEU A 9 -3.72 2.15 0.07
C LEU A 9 -2.50 1.59 0.79
N LEU A 10 -1.94 0.50 0.25
CA LEU A 10 -0.65 -0.03 0.66
C LEU A 10 0.38 0.23 -0.43
N ILE A 11 1.50 0.84 -0.06
CA ILE A 11 2.64 1.10 -0.95
C ILE A 11 3.83 0.27 -0.45
N ASN A 12 4.33 -0.63 -1.28
CA ASN A 12 5.50 -1.47 -1.00
C ASN A 12 6.63 -1.15 -1.97
N GLY A 13 7.89 -1.27 -1.54
CA GLY A 13 9.00 -1.42 -2.49
C GLY A 13 9.16 -2.87 -2.95
N ALA A 14 9.52 -3.07 -4.21
CA ALA A 14 9.68 -4.36 -4.87
C ALA A 14 10.76 -5.24 -4.20
N ASP A 15 11.80 -4.61 -3.67
CA ASP A 15 12.88 -5.28 -2.97
C ASP A 15 12.67 -5.37 -1.45
N GLY A 16 11.63 -4.72 -0.94
CA GLY A 16 11.23 -4.76 0.46
C GLY A 16 10.95 -6.19 0.95
N TYR A 17 11.21 -6.45 2.24
CA TYR A 17 11.08 -7.81 2.75
C TYR A 17 9.64 -8.26 2.95
N LEU A 18 8.68 -7.34 3.13
CA LEU A 18 7.27 -7.68 3.39
C LEU A 18 6.56 -8.24 2.16
N VAL A 19 6.82 -7.70 0.96
CA VAL A 19 6.21 -8.19 -0.29
C VAL A 19 6.58 -9.65 -0.59
N LYS A 20 7.71 -10.11 -0.04
CA LYS A 20 8.25 -11.47 -0.18
C LYS A 20 7.67 -12.48 0.82
N ARG A 21 6.84 -12.05 1.79
CA ARG A 21 6.31 -12.93 2.85
C ARG A 21 4.92 -13.45 2.48
N ALA A 22 4.78 -14.77 2.35
CA ALA A 22 3.50 -15.43 2.05
C ALA A 22 2.38 -15.06 3.05
N TYR A 23 2.69 -14.94 4.35
CA TYR A 23 1.69 -14.60 5.37
C TYR A 23 1.09 -13.20 5.20
N MET A 24 1.71 -12.30 4.43
CA MET A 24 1.15 -10.97 4.17
C MET A 24 -0.12 -11.04 3.32
N GLN A 25 -0.27 -12.07 2.49
CA GLN A 25 -1.47 -12.26 1.67
C GLN A 25 -2.72 -12.43 2.55
N GLU A 26 -2.61 -13.16 3.66
CA GLU A 26 -3.70 -13.30 4.64
C GLU A 26 -4.05 -11.98 5.32
N ARG A 27 -3.05 -11.10 5.53
CA ARG A 27 -3.29 -9.77 6.12
C ARG A 27 -3.98 -8.85 5.12
N TYR A 28 -3.58 -8.88 3.85
CA TYR A 28 -4.21 -8.11 2.78
C TYR A 28 -5.68 -8.53 2.59
N ALA A 29 -5.97 -9.83 2.64
CA ALA A 29 -7.33 -10.37 2.52
C ALA A 29 -8.30 -9.91 3.62
N ARG A 30 -7.79 -9.38 4.75
CA ARG A 30 -8.62 -8.82 5.84
C ARG A 30 -9.10 -7.40 5.57
N ILE A 31 -8.64 -6.75 4.51
CA ILE A 31 -9.02 -5.38 4.13
C ILE A 31 -9.81 -5.46 2.82
N ALA A 32 -11.12 -5.20 2.89
CA ALA A 32 -12.02 -5.41 1.76
C ALA A 32 -11.74 -4.44 0.59
N ASN A 33 -11.35 -3.20 0.89
CA ASN A 33 -11.15 -2.13 -0.08
C ASN A 33 -9.67 -1.73 -0.18
N LEU A 34 -8.79 -2.72 -0.25
CA LEU A 34 -7.34 -2.52 -0.32
C LEU A 34 -6.86 -2.36 -1.76
N SER A 35 -6.19 -1.24 -2.03
CA SER A 35 -5.33 -1.07 -3.20
C SER A 35 -3.86 -1.33 -2.81
N VAL A 36 -3.16 -2.17 -3.56
CA VAL A 36 -1.73 -2.44 -3.34
C VAL A 36 -0.94 -1.90 -4.53
N GLN A 37 0.07 -1.08 -4.24
CA GLN A 37 1.00 -0.52 -5.21
C GLN A 37 2.42 -0.97 -4.88
N ILE A 38 3.16 -1.41 -5.89
CA ILE A 38 4.55 -1.84 -5.77
C ILE A 38 5.41 -0.86 -6.57
N LEU A 39 6.36 -0.22 -5.89
CA LEU A 39 7.32 0.72 -6.46
C LEU A 39 8.71 0.07 -6.52
N PRO A 40 9.62 0.52 -7.40
CA PRO A 40 11.03 0.16 -7.30
C PRO A 40 11.62 0.53 -5.93
N GLY A 41 12.65 -0.20 -5.47
CA GLY A 41 13.36 0.11 -4.22
C GLY A 41 13.04 -0.82 -3.05
N GLY A 42 13.62 -0.49 -1.90
CA GLY A 42 13.67 -1.31 -0.69
C GLY A 42 12.44 -1.22 0.21
N HIS A 43 12.64 -1.40 1.51
CA HIS A 43 11.51 -1.47 2.46
C HIS A 43 10.82 -0.12 2.68
N HIS A 44 11.54 0.99 2.49
CA HIS A 44 11.05 2.33 2.84
C HIS A 44 10.95 3.20 1.58
N PRO A 45 10.02 2.90 0.64
CA PRO A 45 9.93 3.62 -0.63
C PRO A 45 9.79 5.13 -0.45
N HIS A 46 9.11 5.58 0.61
CA HIS A 46 8.93 7.00 0.93
C HIS A 46 10.21 7.72 1.42
N LEU A 47 11.23 6.99 1.88
CA LEU A 47 12.53 7.58 2.26
C LEU A 47 13.54 7.50 1.12
N GLU A 48 13.42 6.49 0.26
CA GLU A 48 14.34 6.22 -0.85
C GLU A 48 14.01 7.09 -2.08
N ASP A 49 12.75 7.13 -2.49
CA ASP A 49 12.22 8.00 -3.54
C ASP A 49 10.80 8.46 -3.19
N PRO A 50 10.64 9.64 -2.57
CA PRO A 50 9.35 10.11 -2.07
C PRO A 50 8.37 10.50 -3.18
N GLU A 51 8.84 10.85 -4.38
CA GLU A 51 8.00 11.44 -5.42
C GLU A 51 6.93 10.47 -5.97
N PRO A 52 7.25 9.19 -6.31
CA PRO A 52 6.25 8.20 -6.66
C PRO A 52 5.24 7.92 -5.54
N CYS A 53 5.65 7.94 -4.27
CA CYS A 53 4.72 7.79 -3.15
C CYS A 53 3.73 8.96 -3.10
N ALA A 54 4.20 10.21 -3.22
CA ALA A 54 3.34 11.39 -3.23
C ALA A 54 2.30 11.35 -4.38
N ARG A 55 2.70 10.92 -5.58
CA ARG A 55 1.80 10.74 -6.73
C ARG A 55 0.68 9.74 -6.48
N LEU A 56 0.90 8.71 -5.66
CA LEU A 56 -0.12 7.73 -5.30
C LEU A 56 -1.02 8.22 -4.15
N LEU A 57 -0.44 8.94 -3.18
CA LEU A 57 -1.16 9.45 -2.01
C LEU A 57 -2.14 10.57 -2.37
N ALA A 58 -1.74 11.51 -3.24
CA ALA A 58 -2.57 12.65 -3.62
C ALA A 58 -3.97 12.26 -4.18
N PRO A 59 -4.10 11.38 -5.20
CA PRO A 59 -5.40 10.96 -5.70
C PRO A 59 -6.17 10.10 -4.70
N PHE A 60 -5.49 9.31 -3.87
CA PHE A 60 -6.13 8.49 -2.83
C PHE A 60 -6.88 9.37 -1.82
N PHE A 61 -6.24 10.43 -1.29
CA PHE A 61 -6.90 11.35 -0.37
C PHE A 61 -7.93 12.26 -1.05
N ALA A 62 -7.73 12.61 -2.32
CA ALA A 62 -8.73 13.39 -3.07
C ALA A 62 -10.04 12.61 -3.31
N ALA A 63 -9.98 11.28 -3.36
CA ALA A 63 -11.14 10.42 -3.55
C ALA A 63 -12.01 10.29 -2.29
N GLU A 64 -11.43 10.43 -1.09
CA GLU A 64 -12.18 10.40 0.18
C GLU A 64 -12.80 11.74 0.59
N ALA A 65 -12.40 12.84 -0.05
CA ALA A 65 -12.93 14.19 0.22
C ALA A 65 -14.30 14.45 -0.44
N ARG A 66 -14.95 13.43 -1.00
CA ARG A 66 -16.28 13.48 -1.64
C ARG A 66 -17.28 12.63 -0.87
#